data_AF-A0A8X8Y0P7-F1
#
_entry.id   AF-A0A8X8Y0P7-F1
#
_cell.length_a   1.000
_cell.length_b   1.000
_cell.length_c   1.000
_cell.angle_alpha   90.00
_cell.angle_beta   90.00
_cell.angle_gamma   90.00
#
_symmetry.space_group_name_H-M   'P 1'
#
loop_
_entity.id
_entity.type
_entity.pdbx_description
1 polymer ?
#
loop_
_entity_poly.entity_id
_entity_poly.type
_entity_poly.pdbx_seq_one_letter_code
_entity_poly.pdbx_strand_id
1 'polypeptide(L)'
;MGHCCSKGVSDSADKEDFASTSANRRRQTPASGSQTPSAAANGGAPPQSFTASPWQSPYPAGIAPSPSPSRTPGRKFRWPLPPPSPAKPIMSAFMKRQPSPPLAKPIQEEGGGEGSERALDKSFGYSKNFAAKYELGKEVGRGHFGHTCWAKCKKGDLKNQQVAVKIIAKAKMTTAISIEDVRREVKILKALSGHKNLIKFYDAFEDAHYVYVVMEFCEGGELLDRILARGGRYTEEDAKKVVVQMLSVVAFCHLQGVVHRDLKPENFLFATKDEDSQMKVIDFGLSDFIRPDQRLNDIVGSAYYVAPEVLHRSYSSEADIWSIGVITYILLCGSRPFWARTESGIFRSVLRADPNFHDAPWPSVSPEGKDFVKRLLNRDHRKRMTAAQALSHPWLRDLNITIPLDMMIYRLVKSYIRATPLKRAALKALSKALTEDELLYLRTQFELLEPRDGYVSLNNFRTALMKNATDAMKESRASDILNMLEPLSYKKMDFEEFCAASISTYQLEALEKWEDIASAAFEYFEAEGNRVTSVEELAQEFSLGPTAYSLLGDWIRPSDRKLSFIGFTKFLHGVTIRTSNTRHRQ
;
A
#
# COMPACT_ATOMS: atom_id res chain seq x y z
N MET A 1 -5.43 37.96 28.65
CA MET A 1 -4.42 37.49 29.61
C MET A 1 -3.55 36.46 28.88
N GLY A 2 -2.23 36.60 28.71
CA GLY A 2 -1.39 37.78 29.02
C GLY A 2 -0.14 37.48 29.85
N HIS A 3 0.76 36.61 29.38
CA HIS A 3 2.17 36.52 29.80
C HIS A 3 2.99 36.06 28.57
N CYS A 4 4.04 36.74 28.11
CA CYS A 4 5.34 37.11 28.73
C CYS A 4 6.40 36.00 28.59
N CYS A 5 7.23 36.12 27.54
CA CYS A 5 8.48 35.36 27.40
C CYS A 5 9.67 36.23 27.84
N SER A 6 10.54 35.68 28.69
CA SER A 6 11.72 36.38 29.23
C SER A 6 12.93 36.32 28.28
N LYS A 7 13.83 37.31 28.38
CA LYS A 7 15.13 37.33 27.69
C LYS A 7 16.22 36.73 28.59
N GLY A 8 17.15 35.97 28.00
CA GLY A 8 18.58 35.97 28.36
C GLY A 8 19.32 36.58 27.16
N VAL A 9 20.10 37.66 27.27
CA VAL A 9 21.33 37.83 28.05
C VAL A 9 22.44 36.92 27.51
N SER A 10 23.30 37.54 26.71
CA SER A 10 24.60 37.04 26.26
C SER A 10 25.70 37.63 27.14
N ASP A 11 26.72 36.84 27.47
CA ASP A 11 28.02 37.37 27.87
C ASP A 11 29.17 36.49 27.34
N SER A 12 30.41 36.83 27.69
CA SER A 12 31.60 36.70 26.84
C SER A 12 32.72 35.81 27.43
N ALA A 13 33.68 35.41 26.56
CA ALA A 13 35.13 35.26 26.81
C ALA A 13 35.81 34.13 25.99
N ASP A 14 36.52 34.53 24.91
CA ASP A 14 37.95 34.32 24.60
C ASP A 14 38.69 32.95 24.63
N LYS A 15 39.80 32.93 23.87
CA LYS A 15 41.01 32.05 23.91
C LYS A 15 40.92 30.62 23.33
N GLU A 16 41.93 30.09 22.63
CA GLU A 16 43.19 30.66 22.06
C GLU A 16 43.72 29.78 20.89
N ASP A 17 44.76 30.21 20.19
CA ASP A 17 45.33 29.59 18.96
C ASP A 17 46.02 28.22 19.14
N PHE A 18 46.24 27.48 18.04
CA PHE A 18 47.49 26.71 17.88
C PHE A 18 48.00 26.53 16.43
N ALA A 19 49.20 27.08 16.20
CA ALA A 19 50.26 26.74 15.23
C ALA A 19 50.00 26.62 13.70
N SER A 20 50.98 27.14 12.96
CA SER A 20 51.09 27.23 11.51
C SER A 20 52.09 26.24 10.90
N THR A 21 52.02 26.04 9.57
CA THR A 21 53.15 25.69 8.65
C THR A 21 52.56 25.57 7.22
N SER A 22 53.27 25.75 6.09
CA SER A 22 54.58 26.36 5.79
C SER A 22 54.54 26.89 4.33
N ALA A 23 55.57 27.58 3.82
CA ALA A 23 55.56 28.16 2.48
C ALA A 23 56.89 27.97 1.71
N ASN A 24 56.86 27.79 0.37
CA ASN A 24 57.71 28.54 -0.59
C ASN A 24 57.56 28.22 -2.11
N ARG A 25 57.36 29.28 -2.91
CA ARG A 25 58.08 29.73 -4.13
C ARG A 25 58.31 28.87 -5.42
N ARG A 26 57.86 29.50 -6.53
CA ARG A 26 58.57 29.87 -7.81
C ARG A 26 58.87 28.86 -8.94
N ARG A 27 58.25 29.09 -10.12
CA ARG A 27 58.80 29.59 -11.43
C ARG A 27 57.69 29.48 -12.51
N GLN A 28 57.23 30.54 -13.19
CA GLN A 28 57.82 31.30 -14.33
C GLN A 28 57.99 30.55 -15.68
N THR A 29 56.94 30.59 -16.53
CA THR A 29 56.83 31.23 -17.90
C THR A 29 57.94 31.02 -18.98
N PRO A 30 57.71 31.20 -20.32
CA PRO A 30 56.58 31.87 -21.02
C PRO A 30 56.07 31.25 -22.39
N ALA A 31 55.12 31.97 -23.02
CA ALA A 31 54.98 32.28 -24.47
C ALA A 31 54.44 31.29 -25.54
N SER A 32 53.29 31.66 -26.14
CA SER A 32 53.18 32.01 -27.58
C SER A 32 51.83 32.69 -27.93
N GLY A 33 51.82 33.76 -28.74
CA GLY A 33 50.62 34.31 -29.42
C GLY A 33 50.52 33.85 -30.89
N SER A 34 49.69 34.40 -31.79
CA SER A 34 48.73 35.53 -31.73
C SER A 34 47.92 35.68 -33.05
N GLN A 35 46.69 36.24 -32.98
CA GLN A 35 46.05 37.18 -33.97
C GLN A 35 45.80 36.73 -35.45
N THR A 36 44.56 36.55 -35.98
CA THR A 36 43.50 37.52 -36.48
C THR A 36 43.81 38.18 -37.87
N PRO A 37 42.93 38.94 -38.59
CA PRO A 37 41.47 39.23 -38.50
C PRO A 37 40.68 39.29 -39.87
N SER A 38 39.40 39.74 -39.83
CA SER A 38 38.67 40.60 -40.84
C SER A 38 37.93 39.94 -42.04
N ALA A 39 36.91 40.55 -42.69
CA ALA A 39 36.30 41.89 -42.56
C ALA A 39 34.79 41.98 -42.99
N ALA A 40 34.07 42.98 -42.43
CA ALA A 40 33.06 43.91 -43.02
C ALA A 40 31.98 43.43 -44.04
N ALA A 41 30.71 43.90 -44.04
CA ALA A 41 29.88 44.80 -43.18
C ALA A 41 28.38 44.45 -43.44
N ASN A 42 27.29 45.20 -43.22
CA ASN A 42 26.93 46.57 -42.73
C ASN A 42 25.42 46.52 -42.27
N GLY A 43 24.70 47.53 -41.76
CA GLY A 43 25.01 48.91 -41.37
C GLY A 43 23.77 49.86 -41.47
N GLY A 44 23.01 50.09 -40.39
CA GLY A 44 21.83 50.99 -40.34
C GLY A 44 20.99 50.85 -39.05
N ALA A 45 20.22 51.88 -38.65
CA ALA A 45 19.54 51.99 -37.34
C ALA A 45 18.41 53.07 -37.33
N PRO A 46 17.64 53.33 -36.24
CA PRO A 46 17.07 52.42 -35.23
C PRO A 46 15.50 52.47 -35.17
N PRO A 47 14.74 52.89 -34.12
CA PRO A 47 13.68 51.99 -33.59
C PRO A 47 12.25 52.58 -33.44
N GLN A 48 11.21 51.73 -33.41
CA GLN A 48 9.95 52.00 -32.69
C GLN A 48 9.11 50.74 -32.40
N SER A 49 7.90 50.90 -31.84
CA SER A 49 7.16 49.88 -31.07
C SER A 49 5.67 49.72 -31.45
N PHE A 50 4.94 48.83 -30.75
CA PHE A 50 3.54 48.41 -30.98
C PHE A 50 3.35 47.50 -32.21
N THR A 51 2.30 46.67 -32.35
CA THR A 51 1.04 46.47 -31.59
C THR A 51 0.91 45.01 -31.08
N ALA A 52 0.15 44.63 -30.05
CA ALA A 52 -1.10 45.08 -29.42
C ALA A 52 -2.40 44.60 -30.11
N SER A 53 -3.25 43.90 -29.35
CA SER A 53 -4.50 43.29 -29.82
C SER A 53 -5.62 44.31 -30.11
N PRO A 54 -6.57 44.02 -31.02
CA PRO A 54 -7.68 44.92 -31.34
C PRO A 54 -8.79 44.93 -30.27
N TRP A 55 -9.70 45.90 -30.44
CA TRP A 55 -10.99 46.12 -29.75
C TRP A 55 -10.97 46.90 -28.42
N GLN A 56 -11.40 48.16 -28.51
CA GLN A 56 -11.93 48.95 -27.39
C GLN A 56 -13.31 49.54 -27.73
N SER A 57 -14.15 49.61 -26.69
CA SER A 57 -15.30 50.49 -26.37
C SER A 57 -15.82 51.54 -27.38
N PRO A 58 -17.12 51.91 -27.28
CA PRO A 58 -17.43 53.08 -26.44
C PRO A 58 -18.65 52.94 -25.49
N TYR A 59 -18.68 53.80 -24.46
CA TYR A 59 -19.77 54.00 -23.48
C TYR A 59 -20.64 55.24 -23.82
N PRO A 60 -21.75 55.47 -23.08
CA PRO A 60 -21.75 56.71 -22.27
C PRO A 60 -22.32 56.60 -20.84
N ALA A 61 -21.65 57.33 -19.92
CA ALA A 61 -22.10 58.03 -18.70
C ALA A 61 -23.20 57.49 -17.75
N GLY A 62 -22.89 57.45 -16.44
CA GLY A 62 -23.88 57.68 -15.38
C GLY A 62 -23.61 57.08 -13.98
N ILE A 63 -23.33 57.94 -12.98
CA ILE A 63 -23.45 57.71 -11.51
C ILE A 63 -22.42 56.75 -10.86
N ALA A 64 -22.03 57.05 -9.61
CA ALA A 64 -21.10 56.27 -8.76
C ALA A 64 -21.75 56.00 -7.36
N PRO A 65 -21.21 55.09 -6.52
CA PRO A 65 -20.13 55.49 -5.61
C PRO A 65 -19.05 54.42 -5.27
N SER A 66 -18.06 54.86 -4.49
CA SER A 66 -16.85 54.16 -3.96
C SER A 66 -17.14 53.17 -2.80
N PRO A 67 -16.12 52.54 -2.14
CA PRO A 67 -14.71 52.31 -2.52
C PRO A 67 -14.23 50.84 -2.35
N SER A 68 -13.07 50.49 -2.92
CA SER A 68 -12.39 49.20 -2.71
C SER A 68 -11.35 49.25 -1.58
N PRO A 69 -11.09 48.14 -0.86
CA PRO A 69 -9.85 47.94 -0.11
C PRO A 69 -8.90 46.88 -0.74
N SER A 70 -7.66 47.31 -1.02
CA SER A 70 -6.41 46.52 -1.06
C SER A 70 -6.37 45.13 -1.74
N ARG A 71 -5.69 45.05 -2.89
CA ARG A 71 -5.00 43.82 -3.35
C ARG A 71 -3.71 43.63 -2.52
N THR A 72 -3.56 42.51 -1.81
CA THR A 72 -2.25 42.09 -1.27
C THR A 72 -1.45 41.29 -2.31
N PRO A 73 -0.13 41.54 -2.51
CA PRO A 73 0.70 40.78 -3.43
C PRO A 73 1.18 39.44 -2.86
N GLY A 74 1.56 38.51 -3.75
CA GLY A 74 2.57 37.48 -3.42
C GLY A 74 2.17 36.34 -2.48
N ARG A 75 0.94 35.82 -2.52
CA ARG A 75 0.55 34.66 -1.69
C ARG A 75 1.26 33.37 -2.15
N LYS A 76 2.40 33.03 -1.52
CA LYS A 76 3.07 31.73 -1.70
C LYS A 76 2.08 30.62 -1.35
N PHE A 77 1.87 29.66 -2.27
CA PHE A 77 1.02 28.50 -2.05
C PHE A 77 1.59 27.62 -0.92
N ARG A 78 1.00 27.71 0.27
CA ARG A 78 1.07 26.65 1.29
C ARG A 78 -0.16 25.76 1.12
N TRP A 79 0.07 24.46 0.93
CA TRP A 79 -0.99 23.46 0.93
C TRP A 79 -1.45 23.19 2.37
N PRO A 80 -2.72 23.48 2.71
CA PRO A 80 -3.30 23.00 3.96
C PRO A 80 -3.73 21.55 3.75
N LEU A 81 -2.84 20.60 4.09
CA LEU A 81 -3.26 19.20 4.21
C LEU A 81 -4.41 19.11 5.23
N PRO A 82 -5.34 18.14 5.10
CA PRO A 82 -6.41 17.98 6.07
C PRO A 82 -5.82 17.71 7.47
N PRO A 83 -6.43 18.24 8.55
CA PRO A 83 -5.95 17.99 9.90
C PRO A 83 -5.92 16.47 10.21
N PRO A 84 -4.99 16.03 11.09
CA PRO A 84 -4.81 14.63 11.44
C PRO A 84 -6.12 14.01 11.93
N SER A 85 -6.27 12.70 11.73
CA SER A 85 -7.58 12.07 11.71
C SER A 85 -8.18 11.93 13.11
N PRO A 86 -9.37 12.50 13.41
CA PRO A 86 -10.11 12.20 14.63
C PRO A 86 -10.81 10.83 14.57
N ALA A 87 -10.37 9.93 13.68
CA ALA A 87 -10.99 8.64 13.45
C ALA A 87 -10.77 7.70 14.64
N LYS A 88 -11.87 7.32 15.27
CA LYS A 88 -11.88 6.18 16.20
C LYS A 88 -11.88 4.89 15.38
N PRO A 89 -11.19 3.82 15.81
CA PRO A 89 -11.26 2.52 15.13
C PRO A 89 -12.69 2.00 15.04
N ILE A 90 -13.01 1.34 13.91
CA ILE A 90 -14.39 0.98 13.52
C ILE A 90 -15.11 0.12 14.58
N MET A 91 -14.38 -0.70 15.36
CA MET A 91 -14.94 -1.44 16.51
C MET A 91 -15.74 -0.54 17.48
N SER A 92 -15.26 0.68 17.75
CA SER A 92 -15.86 1.60 18.71
C SER A 92 -17.24 2.13 18.28
N ALA A 93 -17.56 2.07 16.98
CA ALA A 93 -18.87 2.38 16.44
C ALA A 93 -19.79 1.15 16.41
N PHE A 94 -19.27 -0.03 16.10
CA PHE A 94 -20.04 -1.29 16.12
C PHE A 94 -20.46 -1.72 17.52
N MET A 95 -19.64 -1.45 18.56
CA MET A 95 -20.02 -1.67 19.96
C MET A 95 -21.28 -0.89 20.39
N LYS A 96 -21.70 0.15 19.66
CA LYS A 96 -22.93 0.91 19.92
C LYS A 96 -24.14 0.46 19.08
N ARG A 97 -24.03 -0.63 18.32
CA ARG A 97 -25.02 -1.04 17.30
C ARG A 97 -25.51 -2.48 17.40
N GLN A 98 -25.15 -3.24 18.44
CA GLN A 98 -25.81 -4.52 18.70
C GLN A 98 -27.08 -4.30 19.54
N PRO A 99 -28.28 -4.69 19.05
CA PRO A 99 -29.44 -4.84 19.91
C PRO A 99 -29.32 -6.11 20.75
N SER A 100 -29.86 -6.09 21.96
CA SER A 100 -29.96 -7.28 22.81
C SER A 100 -30.80 -8.37 22.12
N PRO A 101 -30.43 -9.66 22.22
CA PRO A 101 -31.32 -10.75 21.82
C PRO A 101 -32.66 -10.68 22.58
N PRO A 102 -33.79 -11.06 21.95
CA PRO A 102 -35.09 -11.04 22.62
C PRO A 102 -35.16 -12.08 23.75
N LEU A 103 -35.84 -11.73 24.85
CA LEU A 103 -36.07 -12.64 25.97
C LEU A 103 -36.90 -13.87 25.53
N ALA A 104 -36.32 -15.06 25.66
CA ALA A 104 -37.09 -16.28 25.82
C ALA A 104 -37.73 -16.31 27.23
N LYS A 105 -38.92 -16.89 27.35
CA LYS A 105 -39.60 -17.06 28.65
C LYS A 105 -38.97 -18.22 29.45
N PRO A 106 -39.04 -18.19 30.79
CA PRO A 106 -38.24 -19.08 31.64
C PRO A 106 -38.68 -20.55 31.59
N ILE A 107 -37.69 -21.43 31.64
CA ILE A 107 -37.83 -22.82 32.07
C ILE A 107 -37.45 -22.86 33.56
N GLN A 108 -38.05 -23.79 34.31
CA GLN A 108 -38.06 -23.79 35.78
C GLN A 108 -36.69 -24.01 36.43
N GLU A 109 -36.49 -23.39 37.60
CA GLU A 109 -35.33 -23.59 38.46
C GLU A 109 -35.47 -24.87 39.30
N GLU A 110 -34.46 -25.75 39.27
CA GLU A 110 -34.08 -26.60 40.40
C GLU A 110 -32.55 -26.81 40.37
N GLY A 111 -31.94 -27.04 41.54
CA GLY A 111 -30.53 -27.42 41.66
C GLY A 111 -29.54 -26.25 41.60
N GLY A 112 -29.43 -25.48 42.69
CA GLY A 112 -28.42 -24.42 42.80
C GLY A 112 -26.99 -24.97 42.81
N GLY A 113 -26.16 -24.44 41.90
CA GLY A 113 -24.71 -24.64 41.89
C GLY A 113 -24.02 -23.34 41.45
N GLU A 114 -22.95 -22.95 42.16
CA GLU A 114 -22.29 -21.67 41.93
C GLU A 114 -21.59 -21.65 40.56
N GLY A 115 -22.26 -21.07 39.57
CA GLY A 115 -21.74 -20.82 38.24
C GLY A 115 -20.66 -19.73 38.25
N SER A 116 -19.47 -20.06 38.77
CA SER A 116 -18.29 -19.21 38.70
C SER A 116 -18.07 -18.75 37.26
N GLU A 117 -18.15 -17.43 37.03
CA GLU A 117 -17.65 -16.83 35.80
C GLU A 117 -16.19 -17.27 35.65
N ARG A 118 -15.90 -18.07 34.62
CA ARG A 118 -14.53 -18.55 34.37
C ARG A 118 -13.66 -17.36 33.99
N ALA A 119 -12.98 -16.80 34.98
CA ALA A 119 -12.12 -15.65 34.84
C ALA A 119 -11.14 -15.88 33.68
N LEU A 120 -11.17 -14.99 32.69
CA LEU A 120 -10.31 -15.10 31.51
C LEU A 120 -8.84 -15.10 31.94
N ASP A 121 -8.07 -16.09 31.49
CA ASP A 121 -6.63 -16.10 31.71
C ASP A 121 -5.97 -14.93 30.95
N LYS A 122 -5.38 -14.01 31.72
CA LYS A 122 -4.66 -12.83 31.26
C LYS A 122 -3.15 -12.96 31.47
N SER A 123 -2.65 -14.18 31.58
CA SER A 123 -1.23 -14.50 31.45
C SER A 123 -0.84 -14.60 29.98
N PHE A 124 0.34 -14.06 29.65
CA PHE A 124 0.90 -14.12 28.30
C PHE A 124 2.15 -15.01 28.21
N GLY A 125 2.74 -15.40 29.35
CA GLY A 125 3.99 -16.14 29.41
C GLY A 125 5.23 -15.25 29.23
N TYR A 126 5.09 -13.93 29.44
CA TYR A 126 6.14 -12.95 29.23
C TYR A 126 6.98 -12.73 30.49
N SER A 127 8.17 -12.14 30.34
CA SER A 127 9.04 -11.88 31.49
C SER A 127 8.42 -10.85 32.45
N LYS A 128 8.58 -11.06 33.76
CA LYS A 128 8.03 -10.16 34.80
C LYS A 128 9.01 -9.09 35.29
N ASN A 129 10.22 -9.04 34.74
CA ASN A 129 11.32 -8.20 35.23
C ASN A 129 11.50 -6.84 34.51
N PHE A 130 10.44 -6.29 33.92
CA PHE A 130 10.46 -5.03 33.15
C PHE A 130 11.18 -3.88 33.87
N ALA A 131 10.75 -3.54 35.10
CA ALA A 131 11.32 -2.44 35.88
C ALA A 131 12.80 -2.64 36.29
N ALA A 132 13.31 -3.88 36.23
CA ALA A 132 14.73 -4.18 36.48
C ALA A 132 15.60 -3.95 35.23
N LYS A 133 15.00 -3.94 34.02
CA LYS A 133 15.67 -3.65 32.74
C LYS A 133 15.46 -2.21 32.26
N TYR A 134 14.31 -1.57 32.51
CA TYR A 134 13.93 -0.28 31.90
C TYR A 134 13.48 0.79 32.90
N GLU A 135 13.63 2.06 32.51
CA GLU A 135 13.07 3.23 33.18
C GLU A 135 12.01 3.85 32.27
N LEU A 136 10.74 3.87 32.69
CA LEU A 136 9.69 4.60 31.96
C LEU A 136 9.84 6.11 32.19
N GLY A 137 9.65 6.89 31.12
CA GLY A 137 9.48 8.33 31.18
C GLY A 137 8.15 8.76 30.56
N LYS A 138 8.18 9.90 29.84
CA LYS A 138 6.97 10.54 29.29
C LYS A 138 6.20 9.64 28.29
N GLU A 139 4.88 9.82 28.26
CA GLU A 139 4.04 9.37 27.15
C GLU A 139 4.47 10.08 25.85
N VAL A 140 4.54 9.34 24.75
CA VAL A 140 4.93 9.82 23.41
C VAL A 140 3.86 9.56 22.34
N GLY A 141 2.85 8.74 22.62
CA GLY A 141 1.70 8.51 21.75
C GLY A 141 0.63 7.66 22.43
N ARG A 142 -0.60 7.68 21.92
CA ARG A 142 -1.74 6.95 22.50
C ARG A 142 -2.52 6.19 21.43
N GLY A 143 -2.56 4.86 21.56
CA GLY A 143 -3.28 3.98 20.66
C GLY A 143 -4.65 3.55 21.22
N HIS A 144 -5.32 2.64 20.52
CA HIS A 144 -6.62 2.10 20.92
C HIS A 144 -6.54 1.32 22.24
N PHE A 145 -5.67 0.31 22.28
CA PHE A 145 -5.56 -0.63 23.40
C PHE A 145 -4.69 -0.08 24.56
N GLY A 146 -3.74 0.81 24.27
CA GLY A 146 -2.72 1.23 25.23
C GLY A 146 -2.16 2.64 24.95
N HIS A 147 -1.11 2.97 25.67
CA HIS A 147 -0.33 4.20 25.47
C HIS A 147 1.14 3.83 25.31
N THR A 148 1.88 4.59 24.52
CA THR A 148 3.30 4.35 24.25
C THR A 148 4.10 5.39 25.01
N CYS A 149 5.00 4.94 25.88
CA CYS A 149 5.91 5.78 26.62
C CYS A 149 7.34 5.64 26.06
N TRP A 150 8.10 6.72 26.19
CA TRP A 150 9.56 6.65 26.08
C TRP A 150 10.12 5.90 27.29
N ALA A 151 11.21 5.14 27.07
CA ALA A 151 11.96 4.53 28.16
C ALA A 151 13.47 4.51 27.90
N LYS A 152 14.26 4.49 28.97
CA LYS A 152 15.71 4.27 28.95
C LYS A 152 16.04 2.86 29.43
N CYS A 153 16.87 2.14 28.69
CA CYS A 153 17.34 0.83 29.13
C CYS A 153 18.48 0.94 30.17
N LYS A 154 18.36 0.22 31.29
CA LYS A 154 19.32 0.21 32.41
C LYS A 154 20.35 -0.94 32.33
N LYS A 155 19.99 -2.08 31.73
CA LYS A 155 20.75 -3.35 31.77
C LYS A 155 20.57 -4.18 30.49
N GLY A 156 21.58 -5.00 30.15
CA GLY A 156 21.61 -5.80 28.92
C GLY A 156 22.17 -5.02 27.73
N ASP A 157 22.10 -5.61 26.53
CA ASP A 157 22.82 -5.14 25.34
C ASP A 157 22.36 -3.76 24.85
N LEU A 158 21.12 -3.38 25.17
CA LEU A 158 20.54 -2.08 24.86
C LEU A 158 20.86 -1.00 25.92
N LYS A 159 21.73 -1.26 26.91
CA LYS A 159 22.01 -0.35 28.04
C LYS A 159 22.30 1.09 27.57
N ASN A 160 21.69 2.06 28.24
CA ASN A 160 21.65 3.48 27.93
C ASN A 160 20.90 3.89 26.65
N GLN A 161 20.48 2.96 25.78
CA GLN A 161 19.66 3.29 24.61
C GLN A 161 18.23 3.68 24.99
N GLN A 162 17.61 4.47 24.11
CA GLN A 162 16.22 4.89 24.19
C GLN A 162 15.33 3.87 23.45
N VAL A 163 14.17 3.55 24.02
CA VAL A 163 13.20 2.60 23.44
C VAL A 163 11.78 3.13 23.60
N ALA A 164 10.89 2.73 22.70
CA ALA A 164 9.44 2.91 22.87
C ALA A 164 8.86 1.72 23.62
N VAL A 165 7.96 1.95 24.56
CA VAL A 165 7.25 0.90 25.31
C VAL A 165 5.75 1.11 25.17
N LYS A 166 5.07 0.22 24.43
CA LYS A 166 3.61 0.20 24.32
C LYS A 166 3.04 -0.53 25.54
N ILE A 167 2.32 0.19 26.38
CA ILE A 167 1.75 -0.27 27.66
C ILE A 167 0.26 -0.54 27.48
N ILE A 168 -0.12 -1.82 27.54
CA ILE A 168 -1.49 -2.31 27.28
C ILE A 168 -2.07 -2.84 28.59
N ALA A 169 -3.19 -2.26 29.04
CA ALA A 169 -3.80 -2.60 30.33
C ALA A 169 -4.66 -3.87 30.26
N LYS A 170 -4.35 -4.88 31.08
CA LYS A 170 -5.10 -6.14 31.22
C LYS A 170 -6.54 -5.93 31.70
N ALA A 171 -6.82 -4.81 32.35
CA ALA A 171 -8.17 -4.37 32.70
C ALA A 171 -9.05 -4.11 31.46
N LYS A 172 -8.48 -3.61 30.35
CA LYS A 172 -9.21 -3.38 29.08
C LYS A 172 -9.49 -4.66 28.29
N MET A 173 -8.80 -5.76 28.62
CA MET A 173 -8.96 -7.04 27.94
C MET A 173 -10.21 -7.76 28.48
N THR A 174 -11.39 -7.35 28.03
CA THR A 174 -12.68 -7.87 28.55
C THR A 174 -13.17 -9.13 27.84
N THR A 175 -12.55 -9.52 26.72
CA THR A 175 -12.93 -10.71 25.93
C THR A 175 -11.71 -11.56 25.59
N ALA A 176 -11.91 -12.87 25.37
CA ALA A 176 -10.85 -13.76 24.90
C ALA A 176 -10.22 -13.27 23.56
N ILE A 177 -11.03 -12.66 22.69
CA ILE A 177 -10.57 -12.04 21.43
C ILE A 177 -9.56 -10.93 21.73
N SER A 178 -9.87 -10.02 22.67
CA SER A 178 -8.96 -8.91 23.03
C SER A 178 -7.64 -9.35 23.69
N ILE A 179 -7.59 -10.56 24.24
CA ILE A 179 -6.36 -11.17 24.78
C ILE A 179 -5.56 -11.78 23.64
N GLU A 180 -6.22 -12.49 22.72
CA GLU A 180 -5.58 -13.08 21.54
C GLU A 180 -5.08 -12.03 20.56
N ASP A 181 -5.74 -10.88 20.40
CA ASP A 181 -5.27 -9.78 19.56
C ASP A 181 -3.92 -9.22 20.05
N VAL A 182 -3.75 -9.07 21.37
CA VAL A 182 -2.48 -8.61 21.98
C VAL A 182 -1.40 -9.71 21.91
N ARG A 183 -1.79 -10.98 22.03
CA ARG A 183 -0.88 -12.13 21.79
C ARG A 183 -0.43 -12.17 20.34
N ARG A 184 -1.33 -11.93 19.39
CA ARG A 184 -1.07 -11.87 17.94
C ARG A 184 -0.20 -10.68 17.56
N GLU A 185 -0.42 -9.49 18.12
CA GLU A 185 0.44 -8.31 17.89
C GLU A 185 1.90 -8.62 18.24
N VAL A 186 2.16 -9.08 19.47
CA VAL A 186 3.53 -9.41 19.92
C VAL A 186 4.12 -10.54 19.08
N LYS A 187 3.31 -11.54 18.71
CA LYS A 187 3.74 -12.65 17.86
C LYS A 187 4.12 -12.19 16.45
N ILE A 188 3.34 -11.32 15.82
CA ILE A 188 3.64 -10.72 14.52
C ILE A 188 4.91 -9.85 14.60
N LEU A 189 4.99 -8.94 15.58
CA LEU A 189 6.15 -8.06 15.79
C LEU A 189 7.46 -8.82 16.05
N LYS A 190 7.40 -9.96 16.74
CA LYS A 190 8.56 -10.82 16.99
C LYS A 190 8.94 -11.66 15.76
N ALA A 191 7.97 -12.11 14.98
CA ALA A 191 8.18 -13.04 13.86
C ALA A 191 8.46 -12.34 12.51
N LEU A 192 8.11 -11.06 12.37
CA LEU A 192 8.55 -10.19 11.29
C LEU A 192 9.87 -9.50 11.69
N SER A 193 10.95 -9.77 10.96
CA SER A 193 12.28 -9.21 11.24
C SER A 193 13.08 -9.00 9.96
N GLY A 194 14.06 -8.10 10.00
CA GLY A 194 15.05 -7.92 8.91
C GLY A 194 14.70 -6.86 7.86
N HIS A 195 13.47 -6.33 7.83
CA HIS A 195 13.11 -5.26 6.89
C HIS A 195 13.42 -3.86 7.45
N LYS A 196 14.17 -3.03 6.71
CA LYS A 196 14.62 -1.70 7.17
C LYS A 196 13.49 -0.72 7.51
N ASN A 197 12.37 -0.81 6.80
CA ASN A 197 11.18 0.03 7.00
C ASN A 197 10.18 -0.53 8.03
N LEU A 198 10.51 -1.63 8.71
CA LEU A 198 9.73 -2.18 9.82
C LEU A 198 10.26 -1.65 11.15
N ILE A 199 9.36 -1.38 12.10
CA ILE A 199 9.73 -1.07 13.49
C ILE A 199 10.42 -2.28 14.14
N LYS A 200 11.60 -2.09 14.72
CA LYS A 200 12.33 -3.18 15.37
C LYS A 200 11.71 -3.49 16.74
N PHE A 201 11.16 -4.70 16.89
CA PHE A 201 10.81 -5.29 18.17
C PHE A 201 12.08 -5.66 18.97
N TYR A 202 12.03 -5.52 20.29
CA TYR A 202 13.13 -5.90 21.19
C TYR A 202 12.76 -7.03 22.15
N ASP A 203 11.73 -6.84 22.98
CA ASP A 203 11.36 -7.77 24.06
C ASP A 203 9.92 -7.51 24.52
N ALA A 204 9.32 -8.45 25.25
CA ALA A 204 7.96 -8.34 25.79
C ALA A 204 7.88 -8.78 27.26
N PHE A 205 7.12 -8.03 28.05
CA PHE A 205 6.98 -8.23 29.50
C PHE A 205 5.51 -8.17 29.93
N GLU A 206 5.22 -8.71 31.11
CA GLU A 206 3.92 -8.55 31.75
C GLU A 206 4.03 -8.43 33.27
N ASP A 207 3.03 -7.81 33.91
CA ASP A 207 2.82 -7.87 35.35
C ASP A 207 1.35 -8.25 35.67
N ALA A 208 0.86 -7.89 36.86
CA ALA A 208 -0.53 -8.14 37.26
C ALA A 208 -1.57 -7.28 36.50
N HIS A 209 -1.16 -6.16 35.89
CA HIS A 209 -2.05 -5.12 35.38
C HIS A 209 -1.77 -4.75 33.91
N TYR A 210 -0.56 -5.00 33.40
CA TYR A 210 -0.10 -4.53 32.11
C TYR A 210 0.66 -5.60 31.31
N VAL A 211 0.67 -5.40 29.99
CA VAL A 211 1.62 -5.97 29.04
C VAL A 211 2.47 -4.83 28.48
N TYR A 212 3.78 -5.04 28.38
CA TYR A 212 4.75 -4.06 27.89
C TYR A 212 5.42 -4.61 26.63
N VAL A 213 5.23 -3.95 25.49
CA VAL A 213 5.88 -4.30 24.22
C VAL A 213 7.00 -3.30 23.97
N VAL A 214 8.26 -3.76 23.96
CA VAL A 214 9.45 -2.90 23.84
C VAL A 214 9.95 -2.88 22.40
N MET A 215 10.14 -1.67 21.87
CA MET A 215 10.37 -1.40 20.45
C MET A 215 11.42 -0.30 20.25
N GLU A 216 11.93 -0.17 19.03
CA GLU A 216 12.67 0.98 18.54
C GLU A 216 11.93 2.31 18.80
N PHE A 217 12.68 3.35 19.18
CA PHE A 217 12.14 4.69 19.38
C PHE A 217 12.36 5.53 18.13
N CYS A 218 11.28 6.01 17.52
CA CYS A 218 11.31 6.84 16.31
C CYS A 218 11.25 8.32 16.70
N GLU A 219 12.35 9.05 16.51
CA GLU A 219 12.47 10.47 16.89
C GLU A 219 11.96 11.47 15.84
N GLY A 220 11.75 11.02 14.60
CA GLY A 220 11.42 11.87 13.44
C GLY A 220 9.95 12.31 13.31
N GLY A 221 9.08 11.82 14.19
CA GLY A 221 7.64 12.12 14.17
C GLY A 221 6.85 11.39 13.07
N GLU A 222 5.57 11.76 12.95
CA GLU A 222 4.61 11.19 11.99
C GLU A 222 4.81 11.71 10.56
N LEU A 223 4.33 10.93 9.58
CA LEU A 223 4.48 11.22 8.16
C LEU A 223 3.98 12.62 7.75
N LEU A 224 2.73 12.96 8.08
CA LEU A 224 2.15 14.24 7.64
C LEU A 224 2.74 15.44 8.38
N ASP A 225 3.04 15.28 9.67
CA ASP A 225 3.65 16.34 10.48
C ASP A 225 5.03 16.73 9.94
N ARG A 226 5.86 15.75 9.55
CA ARG A 226 7.18 16.02 8.97
C ARG A 226 7.08 16.67 7.58
N ILE A 227 6.07 16.32 6.78
CA ILE A 227 5.76 16.98 5.50
C ILE A 227 5.34 18.45 5.72
N LEU A 228 4.47 18.70 6.70
CA LEU A 228 4.02 20.06 7.07
C LEU A 228 5.16 20.91 7.65
N ALA A 229 6.03 20.31 8.48
CA ALA A 229 7.14 20.99 9.15
C ALA A 229 8.17 21.60 8.16
N ARG A 230 8.40 20.95 7.00
CA ARG A 230 9.27 21.49 5.93
C ARG A 230 8.80 22.86 5.40
N GLY A 231 7.51 23.20 5.54
CA GLY A 231 6.96 24.56 5.30
C GLY A 231 7.06 25.13 3.88
N GLY A 232 7.63 24.39 2.93
CA GLY A 232 7.81 24.71 1.52
C GLY A 232 6.83 23.99 0.59
N ARG A 233 7.24 23.72 -0.66
CA ARG A 233 6.49 22.89 -1.61
C ARG A 233 6.89 21.43 -1.44
N TYR A 234 5.97 20.59 -0.97
CA TYR A 234 6.04 19.15 -1.14
C TYR A 234 5.84 18.81 -2.63
N THR A 235 6.64 17.91 -3.18
CA THR A 235 6.63 17.58 -4.61
C THR A 235 6.16 16.16 -4.88
N GLU A 236 5.83 15.88 -6.15
CA GLU A 236 5.52 14.52 -6.60
C GLU A 236 6.71 13.56 -6.34
N GLU A 237 7.95 14.05 -6.48
CA GLU A 237 9.19 13.31 -6.14
C GLU A 237 9.34 13.00 -4.65
N ASP A 238 8.90 13.90 -3.76
CA ASP A 238 8.85 13.59 -2.33
C ASP A 238 7.79 12.52 -2.04
N ALA A 239 6.66 12.54 -2.76
CA ALA A 239 5.61 11.52 -2.65
C ALA A 239 6.10 10.15 -3.12
N LYS A 240 6.81 10.04 -4.26
CA LYS A 240 7.39 8.77 -4.73
C LYS A 240 8.30 8.15 -3.65
N LYS A 241 9.24 8.91 -3.09
CA LYS A 241 10.21 8.45 -2.05
C LYS A 241 9.53 7.94 -0.77
N VAL A 242 8.38 8.50 -0.44
CA VAL A 242 7.52 8.06 0.68
C VAL A 242 6.78 6.76 0.30
N VAL A 243 6.14 6.73 -0.88
CA VAL A 243 5.34 5.58 -1.34
C VAL A 243 6.19 4.32 -1.56
N VAL A 244 7.40 4.44 -2.10
CA VAL A 244 8.34 3.31 -2.26
C VAL A 244 8.63 2.64 -0.91
N GLN A 245 8.79 3.41 0.16
CA GLN A 245 9.05 2.87 1.50
C GLN A 245 7.83 2.16 2.10
N MET A 246 6.63 2.74 1.92
CA MET A 246 5.36 2.11 2.33
C MET A 246 5.13 0.79 1.60
N LEU A 247 5.28 0.78 0.27
CA LEU A 247 5.10 -0.42 -0.56
C LEU A 247 6.15 -1.49 -0.26
N SER A 248 7.42 -1.11 -0.06
CA SER A 248 8.50 -2.06 0.22
C SER A 248 8.26 -2.88 1.48
N VAL A 249 7.83 -2.26 2.59
CA VAL A 249 7.52 -3.00 3.82
C VAL A 249 6.23 -3.80 3.73
N VAL A 250 5.23 -3.29 3.01
CA VAL A 250 3.94 -3.98 2.86
C VAL A 250 4.06 -5.20 1.93
N ALA A 251 4.83 -5.11 0.85
CA ALA A 251 5.17 -6.26 0.01
C ALA A 251 5.91 -7.35 0.81
N PHE A 252 6.86 -6.96 1.66
CA PHE A 252 7.54 -7.88 2.57
C PHE A 252 6.56 -8.57 3.53
N CYS A 253 5.68 -7.83 4.20
CA CYS A 253 4.65 -8.40 5.09
C CYS A 253 3.71 -9.36 4.34
N HIS A 254 3.26 -8.99 3.14
CA HIS A 254 2.37 -9.81 2.30
C HIS A 254 3.04 -11.12 1.85
N LEU A 255 4.35 -11.11 1.56
CA LEU A 255 5.14 -12.31 1.26
C LEU A 255 5.23 -13.25 2.47
N GLN A 256 5.34 -12.72 3.70
CA GLN A 256 5.28 -13.53 4.93
C GLN A 256 3.86 -14.01 5.28
N GLY A 257 2.82 -13.60 4.54
CA GLY A 257 1.42 -13.89 4.87
C GLY A 257 0.90 -13.09 6.08
N VAL A 258 1.31 -11.84 6.23
CA VAL A 258 0.77 -10.89 7.23
C VAL A 258 0.04 -9.74 6.53
N VAL A 259 -1.15 -9.37 6.99
CA VAL A 259 -1.92 -8.19 6.52
C VAL A 259 -1.99 -7.17 7.65
N HIS A 260 -1.73 -5.90 7.37
CA HIS A 260 -1.64 -4.86 8.40
C HIS A 260 -3.02 -4.39 8.90
N ARG A 261 -3.99 -4.26 7.98
CA ARG A 261 -5.41 -3.88 8.17
C ARG A 261 -5.72 -2.47 8.67
N ASP A 262 -4.77 -1.77 9.28
CA ASP A 262 -4.92 -0.36 9.69
C ASP A 262 -3.76 0.53 9.21
N LEU A 263 -3.44 0.50 7.91
CA LEU A 263 -2.48 1.43 7.33
C LEU A 263 -3.11 2.84 7.20
N LYS A 264 -2.41 3.81 7.76
CA LYS A 264 -2.79 5.24 7.81
C LYS A 264 -1.52 6.07 8.06
N PRO A 265 -1.47 7.37 7.74
CA PRO A 265 -0.27 8.18 7.90
C PRO A 265 0.26 8.25 9.33
N GLU A 266 -0.64 8.17 10.33
CA GLU A 266 -0.31 8.14 11.76
C GLU A 266 0.48 6.86 12.15
N ASN A 267 0.38 5.79 11.36
CA ASN A 267 1.10 4.53 11.56
C ASN A 267 2.43 4.46 10.76
N PHE A 268 2.91 5.58 10.21
CA PHE A 268 4.21 5.71 9.58
C PHE A 268 5.04 6.81 10.27
N LEU A 269 6.04 6.39 11.06
CA LEU A 269 6.98 7.29 11.73
C LEU A 269 8.30 7.38 10.97
N PHE A 270 9.15 8.35 11.34
CA PHE A 270 10.54 8.42 10.90
C PHE A 270 11.51 8.11 12.05
N ALA A 271 12.55 7.30 11.78
CA ALA A 271 13.48 6.83 12.80
C ALA A 271 14.25 7.98 13.48
N THR A 272 14.75 8.94 12.71
CA THR A 272 15.46 10.13 13.19
C THR A 272 14.88 11.40 12.56
N LYS A 273 15.40 12.57 12.96
CA LYS A 273 14.92 13.88 12.48
C LYS A 273 15.61 14.32 11.17
N ASP A 274 16.70 13.65 10.81
CA ASP A 274 17.55 13.94 9.64
C ASP A 274 16.74 13.83 8.34
N GLU A 275 17.03 14.65 7.33
CA GLU A 275 16.21 14.78 6.11
C GLU A 275 16.01 13.44 5.35
N ASP A 276 17.02 12.58 5.35
CA ASP A 276 17.05 11.27 4.70
C ASP A 276 16.56 10.11 5.60
N SER A 277 16.12 10.38 6.84
CA SER A 277 15.68 9.37 7.80
C SER A 277 14.74 8.30 7.20
N GLN A 278 15.07 7.04 7.46
CA GLN A 278 14.25 5.88 7.14
C GLN A 278 12.84 5.99 7.76
N MET A 279 11.80 5.68 6.99
CA MET A 279 10.43 5.50 7.47
C MET A 279 10.27 4.16 8.21
N LYS A 280 9.40 4.10 9.21
CA LYS A 280 9.07 2.91 10.01
C LYS A 280 7.55 2.74 10.09
N VAL A 281 7.02 1.60 9.63
CA VAL A 281 5.61 1.23 9.88
C VAL A 281 5.47 0.70 11.31
N ILE A 282 4.40 1.12 12.00
CA ILE A 282 4.12 0.82 13.42
C ILE A 282 2.66 0.35 13.64
N ASP A 283 2.40 -0.14 14.86
CA ASP A 283 1.07 -0.53 15.38
C ASP A 283 0.38 -1.69 14.64
N PHE A 284 1.01 -2.87 14.71
CA PHE A 284 0.43 -4.15 14.25
C PHE A 284 -0.72 -4.66 15.15
N GLY A 285 -1.27 -3.82 16.05
CA GLY A 285 -2.34 -4.18 16.99
C GLY A 285 -3.70 -4.51 16.36
N LEU A 286 -3.83 -4.33 15.04
CA LEU A 286 -4.98 -4.81 14.26
C LEU A 286 -4.56 -5.79 13.14
N SER A 287 -3.30 -6.21 13.04
CA SER A 287 -2.84 -7.08 11.96
C SER A 287 -3.27 -8.54 12.12
N ASP A 288 -3.16 -9.34 11.06
CA ASP A 288 -3.44 -10.78 11.10
C ASP A 288 -2.49 -11.62 10.23
N PHE A 289 -2.48 -12.93 10.51
CA PHE A 289 -1.86 -13.93 9.66
C PHE A 289 -2.88 -14.47 8.64
N ILE A 290 -2.50 -14.54 7.37
CA ILE A 290 -3.30 -15.13 6.28
C ILE A 290 -2.64 -16.38 5.71
N ARG A 291 -3.37 -17.49 5.71
CA ARG A 291 -2.98 -18.70 4.97
C ARG A 291 -3.19 -18.51 3.46
N PRO A 292 -2.56 -19.34 2.60
CA PRO A 292 -2.90 -19.38 1.19
C PRO A 292 -4.41 -19.54 0.98
N ASP A 293 -4.97 -18.79 0.02
CA ASP A 293 -6.40 -18.64 -0.30
C ASP A 293 -7.32 -18.09 0.81
N GLN A 294 -6.82 -17.85 2.04
CA GLN A 294 -7.65 -17.37 3.15
C GLN A 294 -8.12 -15.92 2.93
N ARG A 295 -9.39 -15.68 3.25
CA ARG A 295 -10.01 -14.35 3.32
C ARG A 295 -10.54 -14.09 4.72
N LEU A 296 -10.44 -12.84 5.15
CA LEU A 296 -10.83 -12.33 6.46
C LEU A 296 -12.24 -11.70 6.37
N ASN A 297 -12.98 -11.71 7.50
CA ASN A 297 -14.42 -11.42 7.56
C ASN A 297 -14.86 -10.47 8.69
N ASP A 298 -13.90 -9.97 9.46
CA ASP A 298 -14.05 -8.90 10.44
C ASP A 298 -14.08 -7.52 9.75
N ILE A 299 -14.59 -6.49 10.44
CA ILE A 299 -14.57 -5.11 9.96
C ILE A 299 -13.70 -4.28 10.92
N VAL A 300 -12.47 -4.00 10.48
CA VAL A 300 -11.43 -3.32 11.26
C VAL A 300 -10.77 -2.20 10.45
N GLY A 301 -9.81 -1.51 11.06
CA GLY A 301 -9.10 -0.37 10.50
C GLY A 301 -9.77 0.98 10.80
N SER A 302 -9.29 2.02 10.12
CA SER A 302 -9.69 3.42 10.29
C SER A 302 -10.55 3.91 9.12
N ALA A 303 -11.66 4.59 9.43
CA ALA A 303 -12.78 4.78 8.50
C ALA A 303 -12.49 5.49 7.16
N TYR A 304 -11.42 6.28 7.04
CA TYR A 304 -11.02 6.92 5.77
C TYR A 304 -10.14 6.02 4.87
N TYR A 305 -9.47 5.03 5.45
CA TYR A 305 -8.45 4.20 4.81
C TYR A 305 -8.91 2.75 4.57
N VAL A 306 -10.08 2.36 5.12
CA VAL A 306 -10.68 1.03 4.98
C VAL A 306 -11.11 0.76 3.53
N ALA A 307 -10.85 -0.46 3.06
CA ALA A 307 -11.16 -0.89 1.69
C ALA A 307 -12.62 -1.36 1.50
N PRO A 308 -13.20 -1.26 0.28
CA PRO A 308 -14.57 -1.69 0.01
C PRO A 308 -14.83 -3.15 0.39
N GLU A 309 -13.88 -4.05 0.13
CA GLU A 309 -14.02 -5.48 0.42
C GLU A 309 -13.92 -5.84 1.91
N VAL A 310 -13.33 -4.98 2.76
CA VAL A 310 -13.39 -5.11 4.24
C VAL A 310 -14.82 -4.86 4.72
N LEU A 311 -15.47 -3.83 4.18
CA LEU A 311 -16.89 -3.54 4.48
C LEU A 311 -17.83 -4.66 3.99
N HIS A 312 -17.42 -5.43 2.97
CA HIS A 312 -18.11 -6.64 2.50
C HIS A 312 -17.68 -7.93 3.23
N ARG A 313 -16.79 -7.86 4.22
CA ARG A 313 -16.32 -9.03 5.02
C ARG A 313 -15.70 -10.15 4.19
N SER A 314 -14.97 -9.82 3.14
CA SER A 314 -14.22 -10.80 2.34
C SER A 314 -12.99 -10.15 1.71
N TYR A 315 -11.89 -10.09 2.46
CA TYR A 315 -10.68 -9.37 2.08
C TYR A 315 -9.41 -10.16 2.43
N SER A 316 -8.26 -9.71 1.91
CA SER A 316 -6.93 -10.27 2.23
C SER A 316 -5.89 -9.15 2.02
N SER A 317 -4.66 -9.48 1.63
CA SER A 317 -3.55 -8.54 1.33
C SER A 317 -3.93 -7.26 0.55
N GLU A 318 -4.86 -7.35 -0.39
CA GLU A 318 -5.38 -6.23 -1.20
C GLU A 318 -5.86 -5.01 -0.40
N ALA A 319 -6.35 -5.19 0.83
CA ALA A 319 -6.92 -4.10 1.63
C ALA A 319 -5.87 -3.06 2.02
N ASP A 320 -4.66 -3.50 2.37
CA ASP A 320 -3.52 -2.63 2.67
C ASP A 320 -3.14 -1.77 1.46
N ILE A 321 -3.27 -2.32 0.24
CA ILE A 321 -2.93 -1.61 -1.01
C ILE A 321 -3.91 -0.45 -1.26
N TRP A 322 -5.20 -0.65 -0.97
CA TRP A 322 -6.19 0.43 -1.01
C TRP A 322 -5.86 1.53 0.00
N SER A 323 -5.47 1.18 1.22
CA SER A 323 -5.06 2.15 2.23
C SER A 323 -3.84 2.97 1.77
N ILE A 324 -2.84 2.35 1.14
CA ILE A 324 -1.71 3.05 0.50
C ILE A 324 -2.18 3.94 -0.66
N GLY A 325 -3.17 3.51 -1.44
CA GLY A 325 -3.81 4.33 -2.46
C GLY A 325 -4.47 5.59 -1.89
N VAL A 326 -5.18 5.47 -0.76
CA VAL A 326 -5.78 6.61 -0.05
C VAL A 326 -4.70 7.56 0.48
N ILE A 327 -3.61 7.03 1.06
CA ILE A 327 -2.49 7.84 1.53
C ILE A 327 -1.84 8.56 0.35
N THR A 328 -1.57 7.87 -0.76
CA THR A 328 -0.96 8.47 -1.96
C THR A 328 -1.82 9.58 -2.55
N TYR A 329 -3.14 9.38 -2.64
CA TYR A 329 -4.08 10.41 -3.05
C TYR A 329 -3.96 11.66 -2.16
N ILE A 330 -3.90 11.49 -0.83
CA ILE A 330 -3.72 12.59 0.13
C ILE A 330 -2.35 13.28 -0.04
N LEU A 331 -1.27 12.52 -0.28
CA LEU A 331 0.08 13.06 -0.48
C LEU A 331 0.19 13.90 -1.76
N LEU A 332 -0.47 13.49 -2.85
CA LEU A 332 -0.43 14.19 -4.13
C LEU A 332 -1.38 15.39 -4.22
N CYS A 333 -2.57 15.30 -3.59
CA CYS A 333 -3.62 16.28 -3.79
C CYS A 333 -4.04 17.08 -2.54
N GLY A 334 -3.52 16.72 -1.36
CA GLY A 334 -3.84 17.39 -0.10
C GLY A 334 -5.31 17.30 0.31
N SER A 335 -6.03 16.24 -0.09
CA SER A 335 -7.44 16.01 0.25
C SER A 335 -7.75 14.52 0.36
N ARG A 336 -8.85 14.18 1.05
CA ARG A 336 -9.29 12.78 1.23
C ARG A 336 -10.13 12.35 0.00
N PRO A 337 -9.90 11.17 -0.61
CA PRO A 337 -10.66 10.73 -1.79
C PRO A 337 -12.13 10.42 -1.48
N PHE A 338 -12.40 9.96 -0.25
CA PHE A 338 -13.74 9.65 0.26
C PHE A 338 -14.00 10.47 1.52
N TRP A 339 -15.03 11.32 1.51
CA TRP A 339 -15.33 12.23 2.61
C TRP A 339 -16.82 12.39 2.84
N ALA A 340 -17.22 12.39 4.12
CA ALA A 340 -18.52 12.82 4.58
C ALA A 340 -18.45 13.26 6.06
N ARG A 341 -19.49 13.96 6.54
CA ARG A 341 -19.60 14.39 7.95
C ARG A 341 -19.81 13.24 8.95
N THR A 342 -20.04 12.01 8.49
CA THR A 342 -20.29 10.83 9.34
C THR A 342 -19.62 9.58 8.75
N GLU A 343 -19.23 8.65 9.63
CA GLU A 343 -18.66 7.35 9.28
C GLU A 343 -19.55 6.53 8.33
N SER A 344 -20.85 6.44 8.61
CA SER A 344 -21.83 5.83 7.70
C SER A 344 -21.93 6.52 6.33
N GLY A 345 -21.57 7.81 6.23
CA GLY A 345 -21.44 8.55 4.97
C GLY A 345 -20.13 8.25 4.24
N ILE A 346 -19.02 8.11 4.97
CA ILE A 346 -17.70 7.76 4.42
C ILE A 346 -17.74 6.35 3.84
N PHE A 347 -18.29 5.37 4.56
CA PHE A 347 -18.51 4.02 4.03
C PHE A 347 -19.40 4.01 2.78
N ARG A 348 -20.44 4.86 2.73
CA ARG A 348 -21.29 5.01 1.54
C ARG A 348 -20.52 5.59 0.36
N SER A 349 -19.57 6.49 0.61
CA SER A 349 -18.66 7.05 -0.41
C SER A 349 -17.70 5.97 -0.92
N VAL A 350 -16.93 5.31 -0.04
CA VAL A 350 -16.03 4.18 -0.36
C VAL A 350 -16.71 3.08 -1.18
N LEU A 351 -17.97 2.77 -0.89
CA LEU A 351 -18.72 1.72 -1.59
C LEU A 351 -19.33 2.14 -2.94
N ARG A 352 -19.45 3.44 -3.25
CA ARG A 352 -20.31 3.91 -4.36
C ARG A 352 -19.74 5.03 -5.22
N ALA A 353 -18.97 5.95 -4.64
CA ALA A 353 -18.35 7.06 -5.34
C ALA A 353 -16.97 6.65 -5.86
N ASP A 354 -16.50 7.38 -6.87
CA ASP A 354 -15.16 7.24 -7.44
C ASP A 354 -14.34 8.49 -7.08
N PRO A 355 -13.00 8.39 -6.90
CA PRO A 355 -12.20 9.55 -6.49
C PRO A 355 -12.17 10.64 -7.55
N ASN A 356 -12.07 11.90 -7.11
CA ASN A 356 -11.96 13.05 -8.01
C ASN A 356 -10.53 13.20 -8.53
N PHE A 357 -10.35 13.20 -9.85
CA PHE A 357 -9.06 13.43 -10.54
C PHE A 357 -9.10 14.62 -11.50
N HIS A 358 -10.11 15.50 -11.37
CA HIS A 358 -10.34 16.64 -12.28
C HIS A 358 -10.07 17.99 -11.62
N ASP A 359 -10.44 18.17 -10.35
CA ASP A 359 -10.23 19.43 -9.64
C ASP A 359 -8.76 19.64 -9.24
N ALA A 360 -8.38 20.91 -9.05
CA ALA A 360 -7.03 21.29 -8.63
C ALA A 360 -6.65 20.60 -7.30
N PRO A 361 -5.46 19.96 -7.20
CA PRO A 361 -4.30 20.09 -8.10
C PRO A 361 -4.17 19.01 -9.17
N TRP A 362 -5.13 18.09 -9.33
CA TRP A 362 -4.96 16.93 -10.22
C TRP A 362 -4.56 17.27 -11.67
N PRO A 363 -5.04 18.37 -12.31
CA PRO A 363 -4.53 18.78 -13.61
C PRO A 363 -3.00 18.95 -13.71
N SER A 364 -2.31 19.26 -12.59
CA SER A 364 -0.84 19.39 -12.52
C SER A 364 -0.08 18.13 -12.07
N VAL A 365 -0.76 17.06 -11.64
CA VAL A 365 -0.13 15.76 -11.33
C VAL A 365 0.14 14.99 -12.63
N SER A 366 1.22 14.21 -12.72
CA SER A 366 1.54 13.44 -13.94
C SER A 366 0.42 12.45 -14.35
N PRO A 367 0.31 12.11 -15.65
CA PRO A 367 -0.55 11.01 -16.11
C PRO A 367 -0.26 9.69 -15.37
N GLU A 368 1.02 9.38 -15.16
CA GLU A 368 1.50 8.15 -14.53
C GLU A 368 1.14 8.10 -13.05
N GLY A 369 1.17 9.24 -12.35
CA GLY A 369 0.76 9.39 -10.95
C GLY A 369 -0.75 9.28 -10.77
N LYS A 370 -1.54 9.76 -11.75
CA LYS A 370 -2.99 9.52 -11.81
C LYS A 370 -3.29 8.03 -12.02
N ASP A 371 -2.66 7.38 -12.99
CA ASP A 371 -2.85 5.95 -13.25
C ASP A 371 -2.46 5.09 -12.04
N PHE A 372 -1.30 5.38 -11.44
CA PHE A 372 -0.86 4.72 -10.22
C PHE A 372 -1.94 4.77 -9.12
N VAL A 373 -2.49 5.94 -8.83
CA VAL A 373 -3.53 6.09 -7.81
C VAL A 373 -4.86 5.45 -8.23
N LYS A 374 -5.28 5.51 -9.50
CA LYS A 374 -6.43 4.75 -10.03
C LYS A 374 -6.26 3.24 -9.76
N ARG A 375 -5.08 2.70 -10.05
CA ARG A 375 -4.77 1.25 -9.97
C ARG A 375 -4.58 0.76 -8.53
N LEU A 376 -4.21 1.62 -7.58
CA LEU A 376 -4.28 1.34 -6.14
C LEU A 376 -5.71 1.47 -5.58
N LEU A 377 -6.49 2.46 -6.05
CA LEU A 377 -7.88 2.70 -5.62
C LEU A 377 -8.93 1.96 -6.47
N ASN A 378 -8.54 0.87 -7.14
CA ASN A 378 -9.50 0.06 -7.88
C ASN A 378 -10.47 -0.63 -6.90
N ARG A 379 -11.77 -0.41 -7.11
CA ARG A 379 -12.86 -0.92 -6.26
C ARG A 379 -13.08 -2.43 -6.42
N ASP A 380 -12.68 -3.02 -7.55
CA ASP A 380 -12.52 -4.47 -7.66
C ASP A 380 -11.10 -4.85 -7.21
N HIS A 381 -11.02 -5.48 -6.04
CA HIS A 381 -9.76 -5.87 -5.42
C HIS A 381 -8.90 -6.83 -6.26
N ARG A 382 -9.49 -7.50 -7.28
CA ARG A 382 -8.78 -8.41 -8.20
C ARG A 382 -8.11 -7.65 -9.34
N LYS A 383 -8.61 -6.46 -9.67
CA LYS A 383 -8.03 -5.51 -10.63
C LYS A 383 -6.93 -4.64 -10.03
N ARG A 384 -6.93 -4.50 -8.70
CA ARG A 384 -5.93 -3.74 -7.94
C ARG A 384 -4.54 -4.38 -8.06
N MET A 385 -3.49 -3.56 -8.12
CA MET A 385 -2.11 -4.05 -8.09
C MET A 385 -1.77 -4.70 -6.74
N THR A 386 -0.74 -5.55 -6.71
CA THR A 386 -0.03 -5.89 -5.47
C THR A 386 0.99 -4.80 -5.12
N ALA A 387 1.58 -4.87 -3.91
CA ALA A 387 2.65 -3.95 -3.55
C ALA A 387 3.92 -4.13 -4.41
N ALA A 388 4.23 -5.35 -4.85
CA ALA A 388 5.36 -5.62 -5.74
C ALA A 388 5.12 -5.06 -7.16
N GLN A 389 3.91 -5.24 -7.71
CA GLN A 389 3.53 -4.64 -9.00
C GLN A 389 3.51 -3.12 -8.95
N ALA A 390 3.05 -2.53 -7.84
CA ALA A 390 3.08 -1.09 -7.64
C ALA A 390 4.52 -0.54 -7.62
N LEU A 391 5.49 -1.28 -7.06
CA LEU A 391 6.91 -0.90 -7.10
C LEU A 391 7.52 -0.95 -8.53
N SER A 392 6.93 -1.72 -9.46
CA SER A 392 7.34 -1.75 -10.88
C SER A 392 6.66 -0.71 -11.78
N HIS A 393 5.78 0.14 -11.22
CA HIS A 393 4.97 1.06 -12.00
C HIS A 393 5.80 2.13 -12.74
N PRO A 394 5.43 2.56 -13.96
CA PRO A 394 6.09 3.67 -14.66
C PRO A 394 6.33 4.91 -13.80
N TRP A 395 5.35 5.26 -12.95
CA TRP A 395 5.42 6.39 -12.00
C TRP A 395 6.58 6.33 -10.99
N LEU A 396 7.11 5.14 -10.69
CA LEU A 396 8.20 4.94 -9.72
C LEU A 396 9.51 4.45 -10.37
N ARG A 397 9.51 4.23 -11.68
CA ARG A 397 10.56 3.51 -12.42
C ARG A 397 11.91 4.24 -12.43
N ASP A 398 11.89 5.57 -12.27
CA ASP A 398 13.07 6.43 -12.21
C ASP A 398 13.88 6.31 -10.91
N LEU A 399 13.33 5.68 -9.86
CA LEU A 399 13.99 5.51 -8.57
C LEU A 399 14.83 4.22 -8.44
N ASN A 400 15.04 3.47 -9.53
CA ASN A 400 15.85 2.22 -9.59
C ASN A 400 15.54 1.23 -8.46
N ILE A 401 14.26 0.85 -8.35
CA ILE A 401 13.70 0.13 -7.21
C ILE A 401 13.95 -1.38 -7.34
N THR A 402 14.46 -1.99 -6.28
CA THR A 402 14.43 -3.46 -6.12
C THR A 402 13.00 -3.93 -5.89
N ILE A 403 12.36 -4.50 -6.92
CA ILE A 403 11.05 -5.14 -6.82
C ILE A 403 11.20 -6.43 -6.00
N PRO A 404 10.40 -6.66 -4.94
CA PRO A 404 10.45 -7.88 -4.15
C PRO A 404 9.69 -9.04 -4.81
N LEU A 405 9.96 -10.26 -4.37
CA LEU A 405 9.23 -11.47 -4.75
C LEU A 405 7.76 -11.37 -4.33
N ASP A 406 6.82 -11.72 -5.22
CA ASP A 406 5.37 -11.62 -4.97
C ASP A 406 4.70 -12.99 -4.80
N MET A 407 3.97 -13.15 -3.70
CA MET A 407 3.09 -14.28 -3.40
C MET A 407 1.98 -14.48 -4.47
N MET A 408 1.62 -13.42 -5.22
CA MET A 408 0.66 -13.53 -6.34
C MET A 408 1.16 -14.46 -7.45
N ILE A 409 2.46 -14.46 -7.77
CA ILE A 409 3.04 -15.34 -8.80
C ILE A 409 2.78 -16.81 -8.43
N TYR A 410 3.00 -17.18 -7.18
CA TYR A 410 2.75 -18.54 -6.66
C TYR A 410 1.26 -18.91 -6.76
N ARG A 411 0.34 -17.97 -6.56
CA ARG A 411 -1.13 -18.17 -6.69
C ARG A 411 -1.57 -18.33 -8.15
N LEU A 412 -1.00 -17.56 -9.06
CA LEU A 412 -1.31 -17.63 -10.50
C LEU A 412 -0.73 -18.90 -11.12
N VAL A 413 0.54 -19.22 -10.87
CA VAL A 413 1.18 -20.46 -11.36
C VAL A 413 0.45 -21.70 -10.83
N LYS A 414 0.07 -21.73 -9.55
CA LYS A 414 -0.81 -22.77 -8.96
C LYS A 414 -2.12 -22.95 -9.73
N SER A 415 -2.72 -21.85 -10.18
CA SER A 415 -3.97 -21.88 -10.94
C SER A 415 -3.72 -22.40 -12.36
N TYR A 416 -2.64 -21.95 -13.02
CA TYR A 416 -2.26 -22.38 -14.36
C TYR A 416 -1.91 -23.88 -14.46
N ILE A 417 -1.14 -24.43 -13.51
CA ILE A 417 -0.78 -25.86 -13.52
C ILE A 417 -1.98 -26.79 -13.26
N ARG A 418 -3.09 -26.25 -12.76
CA ARG A 418 -4.39 -26.93 -12.58
C ARG A 418 -5.38 -26.63 -13.71
N ALA A 419 -5.15 -25.57 -14.47
CA ALA A 419 -5.95 -25.19 -15.63
C ALA A 419 -5.86 -26.22 -16.76
N THR A 420 -6.92 -26.30 -17.56
CA THR A 420 -7.07 -27.17 -18.73
C THR A 420 -6.17 -26.74 -19.89
N PRO A 421 -5.96 -27.58 -20.92
CA PRO A 421 -5.23 -27.20 -22.12
C PRO A 421 -5.82 -25.96 -22.83
N LEU A 422 -7.16 -25.85 -22.90
CA LEU A 422 -7.83 -24.71 -23.53
C LEU A 422 -7.58 -23.41 -22.74
N LYS A 423 -7.67 -23.49 -21.40
CA LYS A 423 -7.41 -22.37 -20.51
C LYS A 423 -5.95 -21.91 -20.54
N ARG A 424 -5.00 -22.84 -20.67
CA ARG A 424 -3.58 -22.53 -20.88
C ARG A 424 -3.30 -21.89 -22.24
N ALA A 425 -3.89 -22.40 -23.31
CA ALA A 425 -3.76 -21.81 -24.64
C ALA A 425 -4.29 -20.37 -24.68
N ALA A 426 -5.45 -20.10 -24.05
CA ALA A 426 -5.99 -18.76 -23.93
C ALA A 426 -5.08 -17.80 -23.13
N LEU A 427 -4.46 -18.29 -22.04
CA LEU A 427 -3.51 -17.49 -21.26
C LEU A 427 -2.16 -17.29 -21.99
N LYS A 428 -1.67 -18.28 -22.75
CA LYS A 428 -0.45 -18.13 -23.57
C LYS A 428 -0.65 -17.12 -24.69
N ALA A 429 -1.81 -17.15 -25.35
CA ALA A 429 -2.20 -16.14 -26.34
C ALA A 429 -2.32 -14.73 -25.70
N LEU A 430 -2.85 -14.63 -24.47
CA LEU A 430 -2.88 -13.37 -23.72
C LEU A 430 -1.49 -12.85 -23.34
N SER A 431 -0.54 -13.71 -22.97
CA SER A 431 0.85 -13.29 -22.73
C SER A 431 1.59 -12.86 -24.01
N LYS A 432 1.25 -13.42 -25.18
CA LYS A 432 1.82 -13.02 -26.49
C LYS A 432 1.38 -11.63 -26.95
N ALA A 433 0.28 -11.10 -26.41
CA ALA A 433 -0.25 -9.78 -26.73
C ALA A 433 0.34 -8.64 -25.87
N LEU A 434 1.17 -8.95 -24.87
CA LEU A 434 1.76 -7.96 -23.98
C LEU A 434 3.05 -7.36 -24.55
N THR A 435 3.28 -6.07 -24.30
CA THR A 435 4.54 -5.42 -24.66
C THR A 435 5.63 -5.69 -23.60
N GLU A 436 6.90 -5.51 -23.96
CA GLU A 436 8.03 -5.64 -23.01
C GLU A 436 7.87 -4.76 -21.76
N ASP A 437 7.18 -3.62 -21.85
CA ASP A 437 6.89 -2.75 -20.70
C ASP A 437 5.95 -3.41 -19.67
N GLU A 438 4.99 -4.21 -20.15
CA GLU A 438 4.06 -4.98 -19.31
C GLU A 438 4.70 -6.27 -18.80
N LEU A 439 5.57 -6.88 -19.62
CA LEU A 439 6.35 -8.04 -19.23
C LEU A 439 7.48 -7.70 -18.25
N LEU A 440 7.88 -6.43 -18.10
CA LEU A 440 8.94 -5.97 -17.18
C LEU A 440 8.77 -6.54 -15.77
N TYR A 441 7.56 -6.46 -15.20
CA TYR A 441 7.25 -7.01 -13.88
C TYR A 441 7.47 -8.54 -13.84
N LEU A 442 6.99 -9.27 -14.85
CA LEU A 442 7.12 -10.72 -14.92
C LEU A 442 8.57 -11.16 -15.17
N ARG A 443 9.32 -10.40 -15.98
CA ARG A 443 10.75 -10.58 -16.21
C ARG A 443 11.53 -10.46 -14.91
N THR A 444 11.27 -9.44 -14.10
CA THR A 444 11.88 -9.32 -12.76
C THR A 444 11.47 -10.46 -11.83
N GLN A 445 10.20 -10.88 -11.81
CA GLN A 445 9.77 -12.02 -10.98
C GLN A 445 10.39 -13.34 -11.44
N PHE A 446 10.62 -13.54 -12.74
CA PHE A 446 11.30 -14.71 -13.29
C PHE A 446 12.79 -14.73 -12.88
N GLU A 447 13.49 -13.59 -12.98
CA GLU A 447 14.88 -13.44 -12.56
C GLU A 447 15.06 -13.68 -11.04
N LEU A 448 14.11 -13.24 -10.20
CA LEU A 448 14.09 -13.51 -8.75
C LEU A 448 13.91 -15.00 -8.39
N LEU A 449 13.53 -15.85 -9.35
CA LEU A 449 13.49 -17.31 -9.17
C LEU A 449 14.84 -17.98 -9.52
N GLU A 450 15.86 -17.22 -9.94
CA GLU A 450 17.21 -17.72 -10.29
C GLU A 450 17.17 -18.86 -11.34
N PRO A 451 16.65 -18.59 -12.55
CA PRO A 451 16.44 -19.61 -13.58
C PRO A 451 17.74 -20.30 -13.99
N ARG A 452 17.67 -21.60 -14.22
CA ARG A 452 18.80 -22.42 -14.67
C ARG A 452 18.60 -22.82 -16.12
N ASP A 453 19.60 -22.54 -16.95
CA ASP A 453 19.59 -22.81 -18.40
C ASP A 453 18.41 -22.15 -19.14
N GLY A 454 17.88 -21.04 -18.60
CA GLY A 454 16.68 -20.36 -19.11
C GLY A 454 15.35 -20.85 -18.53
N TYR A 455 15.36 -21.76 -17.54
CA TYR A 455 14.15 -22.39 -17.00
C TYR A 455 14.00 -22.27 -15.47
N VAL A 456 12.76 -22.18 -15.00
CA VAL A 456 12.38 -22.32 -13.58
C VAL A 456 11.69 -23.67 -13.30
N SER A 457 11.86 -24.17 -12.08
CA SER A 457 11.31 -25.45 -11.59
C SER A 457 10.71 -25.28 -10.19
N LEU A 458 10.03 -26.30 -9.64
CA LEU A 458 9.55 -26.26 -8.25
C LEU A 458 10.66 -25.96 -7.22
N ASN A 459 11.91 -26.35 -7.50
CA ASN A 459 13.03 -26.04 -6.62
C ASN A 459 13.41 -24.54 -6.64
N ASN A 460 13.23 -23.85 -7.78
CA ASN A 460 13.43 -22.41 -7.89
C ASN A 460 12.42 -21.65 -7.01
N PHE A 461 11.13 -21.95 -7.17
CA PHE A 461 10.05 -21.42 -6.32
C PHE A 461 10.30 -21.70 -4.82
N ARG A 462 10.72 -22.92 -4.45
CA ARG A 462 11.08 -23.25 -3.07
C ARG A 462 12.27 -22.43 -2.56
N THR A 463 13.33 -22.32 -3.36
CA THR A 463 14.57 -21.61 -2.96
C THR A 463 14.29 -20.12 -2.79
N ALA A 464 13.64 -19.48 -3.77
CA ALA A 464 13.33 -18.05 -3.75
C ALA A 464 12.39 -17.67 -2.58
N LEU A 465 11.36 -18.47 -2.30
CA LEU A 465 10.47 -18.21 -1.17
C LEU A 465 11.19 -18.37 0.17
N MET A 466 11.95 -19.46 0.35
CA MET A 466 12.68 -19.72 1.61
C MET A 466 13.84 -18.75 1.85
N LYS A 467 14.47 -18.23 0.80
CA LYS A 467 15.48 -17.14 0.86
C LYS A 467 14.93 -15.85 1.47
N ASN A 468 13.62 -15.65 1.41
CA ASN A 468 12.90 -14.48 1.95
C ASN A 468 12.08 -14.80 3.22
N ALA A 469 12.16 -16.01 3.77
CA ALA A 469 11.28 -16.46 4.85
C ALA A 469 11.74 -16.00 6.24
N THR A 470 10.83 -15.42 7.02
CA THR A 470 10.97 -15.25 8.47
C THR A 470 10.07 -16.24 9.22
N ASP A 471 10.11 -16.23 10.56
CA ASP A 471 9.20 -17.05 11.37
C ASP A 471 7.71 -16.73 11.11
N ALA A 472 7.39 -15.51 10.67
CA ALA A 472 6.02 -15.12 10.31
C ALA A 472 5.46 -15.97 9.15
N MET A 473 6.30 -16.39 8.19
CA MET A 473 5.89 -17.28 7.10
C MET A 473 5.51 -18.69 7.59
N LYS A 474 6.13 -19.16 8.68
CA LYS A 474 5.81 -20.44 9.32
C LYS A 474 4.46 -20.35 10.05
N GLU A 475 4.25 -19.25 10.77
CA GLU A 475 3.06 -19.00 11.58
C GLU A 475 1.81 -18.69 10.73
N SER A 476 1.98 -17.94 9.63
CA SER A 476 0.93 -17.78 8.60
C SER A 476 0.70 -19.03 7.77
N ARG A 477 1.66 -19.98 7.77
CA ARG A 477 1.74 -21.10 6.83
C ARG A 477 1.71 -20.68 5.36
N ALA A 478 2.18 -19.47 5.04
CA ALA A 478 2.25 -18.99 3.65
C ALA A 478 3.14 -19.89 2.76
N SER A 479 4.14 -20.56 3.34
CA SER A 479 4.97 -21.57 2.66
C SER A 479 4.20 -22.81 2.16
N ASP A 480 3.00 -23.11 2.70
CA ASP A 480 2.18 -24.25 2.26
C ASP A 480 1.77 -24.15 0.78
N ILE A 481 1.86 -22.95 0.16
CA ILE A 481 1.62 -22.77 -1.26
C ILE A 481 2.58 -23.59 -2.13
N LEU A 482 3.79 -23.89 -1.64
CA LEU A 482 4.74 -24.77 -2.33
C LEU A 482 4.22 -26.20 -2.48
N ASN A 483 3.43 -26.68 -1.53
CA ASN A 483 2.77 -28.00 -1.63
C ASN A 483 1.68 -27.97 -2.70
N MET A 484 1.00 -26.83 -2.87
CA MET A 484 0.00 -26.63 -3.93
C MET A 484 0.61 -26.58 -5.34
N LEU A 485 1.93 -26.34 -5.43
CA LEU A 485 2.75 -26.33 -6.64
C LEU A 485 3.43 -27.68 -6.95
N GLU A 486 3.20 -28.74 -6.16
CA GLU A 486 3.77 -30.08 -6.38
C GLU A 486 3.70 -30.62 -7.82
N PRO A 487 2.65 -30.36 -8.64
CA PRO A 487 2.63 -30.79 -10.05
C PRO A 487 3.74 -30.21 -10.94
N LEU A 488 4.51 -29.23 -10.47
CA LEU A 488 5.74 -28.75 -11.12
C LEU A 488 6.97 -29.65 -10.87
N SER A 489 6.90 -30.67 -10.02
CA SER A 489 8.06 -31.51 -9.67
C SER A 489 8.71 -32.19 -10.89
N TYR A 490 7.92 -32.48 -11.92
CA TYR A 490 8.34 -33.14 -13.16
C TYR A 490 8.32 -32.19 -14.37
N LYS A 491 8.26 -30.87 -14.14
CA LYS A 491 8.16 -29.86 -15.20
C LYS A 491 9.11 -28.69 -14.97
N LYS A 492 9.47 -28.05 -16.07
CA LYS A 492 10.16 -26.76 -16.11
C LYS A 492 9.31 -25.77 -16.91
N MET A 493 9.45 -24.49 -16.62
CA MET A 493 8.84 -23.39 -17.37
C MET A 493 9.97 -22.51 -17.90
N ASP A 494 9.97 -22.23 -19.20
CA ASP A 494 10.73 -21.12 -19.77
C ASP A 494 10.04 -19.77 -19.47
N PHE A 495 10.56 -18.68 -20.01
CA PHE A 495 9.98 -17.36 -19.80
C PHE A 495 8.59 -17.18 -20.44
N GLU A 496 8.28 -17.82 -21.57
CA GLU A 496 6.95 -17.72 -22.20
C GLU A 496 5.89 -18.45 -21.37
N GLU A 497 6.16 -19.70 -21.00
CA GLU A 497 5.26 -20.52 -20.19
C GLU A 497 5.11 -19.93 -18.77
N PHE A 498 6.18 -19.34 -18.21
CA PHE A 498 6.10 -18.60 -16.97
C PHE A 498 5.20 -17.36 -17.08
N CYS A 499 5.31 -16.58 -18.18
CA CYS A 499 4.44 -15.43 -18.40
C CYS A 499 2.98 -15.86 -18.54
N ALA A 500 2.68 -16.88 -19.36
CA ALA A 500 1.35 -17.47 -19.48
C ALA A 500 0.80 -17.96 -18.12
N ALA A 501 1.66 -18.47 -17.25
CA ALA A 501 1.32 -18.94 -15.90
C ALA A 501 1.20 -17.83 -14.84
N SER A 502 1.69 -16.61 -15.11
CA SER A 502 1.87 -15.55 -14.11
C SER A 502 1.15 -14.24 -14.42
N ILE A 503 0.43 -14.14 -15.54
CA ILE A 503 -0.48 -13.04 -15.85
C ILE A 503 -1.80 -13.13 -15.05
N SER A 504 -2.37 -11.98 -14.67
CA SER A 504 -3.70 -11.88 -14.09
C SER A 504 -4.62 -11.10 -15.03
N THR A 505 -5.63 -11.78 -15.60
CA THR A 505 -6.57 -11.14 -16.54
C THR A 505 -7.25 -9.92 -15.92
N TYR A 506 -7.68 -9.98 -14.66
CA TYR A 506 -8.31 -8.84 -13.98
C TYR A 506 -7.39 -7.61 -13.87
N GLN A 507 -6.08 -7.80 -13.72
CA GLN A 507 -5.13 -6.69 -13.61
C GLN A 507 -4.74 -6.11 -14.98
N LEU A 508 -4.86 -6.90 -16.05
CA LEU A 508 -4.80 -6.41 -17.44
C LEU A 508 -6.09 -5.69 -17.83
N GLU A 509 -7.25 -6.19 -17.38
CA GLU A 509 -8.59 -5.56 -17.46
C GLU A 509 -8.71 -4.28 -16.60
N ALA A 510 -7.61 -3.80 -16.04
CA ALA A 510 -7.47 -2.54 -15.31
C ALA A 510 -6.61 -1.49 -16.06
N LEU A 511 -5.99 -1.86 -17.19
CA LEU A 511 -5.19 -0.99 -18.05
C LEU A 511 -6.09 -0.29 -19.07
N GLU A 512 -5.79 0.96 -19.41
CA GLU A 512 -6.59 1.73 -20.36
C GLU A 512 -6.57 1.14 -21.79
N LYS A 513 -5.51 0.38 -22.14
CA LYS A 513 -5.36 -0.36 -23.41
C LYS A 513 -5.82 -1.83 -23.36
N TRP A 514 -6.70 -2.20 -22.42
CA TRP A 514 -7.21 -3.58 -22.30
C TRP A 514 -7.85 -4.11 -23.59
N GLU A 515 -8.58 -3.26 -24.33
CA GLU A 515 -9.30 -3.68 -25.55
C GLU A 515 -8.33 -4.08 -26.68
N ASP A 516 -7.21 -3.36 -26.83
CA ASP A 516 -6.14 -3.69 -27.78
C ASP A 516 -5.47 -5.03 -27.41
N ILE A 517 -5.09 -5.19 -26.14
CA ILE A 517 -4.46 -6.41 -25.61
C ILE A 517 -5.38 -7.61 -25.81
N ALA A 518 -6.65 -7.48 -25.46
CA ALA A 518 -7.64 -8.55 -25.60
C ALA A 518 -7.86 -8.95 -27.07
N SER A 519 -7.86 -7.98 -27.98
CA SER A 519 -8.05 -8.21 -29.42
C SER A 519 -6.86 -8.94 -30.03
N ALA A 520 -5.62 -8.46 -29.81
CA ALA A 520 -4.42 -9.14 -30.27
C ALA A 520 -4.25 -10.53 -29.63
N ALA A 521 -4.61 -10.69 -28.35
CA ALA A 521 -4.64 -11.99 -27.67
C ALA A 521 -5.64 -12.95 -28.31
N PHE A 522 -6.75 -12.46 -28.85
CA PHE A 522 -7.74 -13.28 -29.54
C PHE A 522 -7.25 -13.72 -30.93
N GLU A 523 -6.49 -12.90 -31.64
CA GLU A 523 -5.87 -13.28 -32.92
C GLU A 523 -4.85 -14.42 -32.74
N TYR A 524 -3.95 -14.31 -31.75
CA TYR A 524 -3.07 -15.42 -31.37
C TYR A 524 -3.85 -16.67 -30.94
N PHE A 525 -4.97 -16.49 -30.24
CA PHE A 525 -5.80 -17.61 -29.81
C PHE A 525 -6.51 -18.28 -30.99
N GLU A 526 -7.06 -17.55 -31.97
CA GLU A 526 -7.67 -18.12 -33.18
C GLU A 526 -6.70 -19.01 -33.96
N ALA A 527 -5.44 -18.60 -34.06
CA ALA A 527 -4.39 -19.29 -34.79
C ALA A 527 -3.88 -20.54 -34.07
N GLU A 528 -3.60 -20.47 -32.77
CA GLU A 528 -2.88 -21.52 -32.03
C GLU A 528 -3.72 -22.32 -31.01
N GLY A 529 -4.83 -21.77 -30.52
CA GLY A 529 -5.51 -22.27 -29.31
C GLY A 529 -7.02 -22.52 -29.40
N ASN A 530 -7.73 -21.83 -30.30
CA ASN A 530 -9.18 -21.89 -30.38
C ASN A 530 -9.63 -23.11 -31.19
N ARG A 531 -9.75 -24.24 -30.49
CA ARG A 531 -10.27 -25.50 -31.01
C ARG A 531 -11.81 -25.51 -31.04
N VAL A 532 -12.37 -26.37 -31.88
CA VAL A 532 -13.79 -26.76 -31.81
C VAL A 532 -14.10 -27.23 -30.38
N THR A 533 -15.13 -26.65 -29.77
CA THR A 533 -15.51 -26.89 -28.36
C THR A 533 -17.04 -26.91 -28.26
N SER A 534 -17.60 -27.92 -27.60
CA SER A 534 -19.03 -28.03 -27.32
C SER A 534 -19.45 -27.21 -26.09
N VAL A 535 -20.76 -27.01 -25.91
CA VAL A 535 -21.30 -26.33 -24.72
C VAL A 535 -21.07 -27.18 -23.47
N GLU A 536 -21.14 -28.50 -23.66
CA GLU A 536 -20.93 -29.55 -22.68
C GLU A 536 -19.48 -29.55 -22.18
N GLU A 537 -18.49 -29.51 -23.08
CA GLU A 537 -17.07 -29.37 -22.73
C GLU A 537 -16.79 -28.03 -22.05
N LEU A 538 -17.34 -26.92 -22.58
CA LEU A 538 -17.16 -25.59 -21.99
C LEU A 538 -17.81 -25.48 -20.58
N ALA A 539 -18.85 -26.25 -20.31
CA ALA A 539 -19.43 -26.36 -18.97
C ALA A 539 -18.57 -27.22 -18.04
N GLN A 540 -18.02 -28.34 -18.53
CA GLN A 540 -17.08 -29.18 -17.77
C GLN A 540 -15.80 -28.42 -17.38
N GLU A 541 -15.26 -27.60 -18.28
CA GLU A 541 -14.14 -26.68 -18.04
C GLU A 541 -14.38 -25.74 -16.83
N PHE A 542 -15.64 -25.45 -16.49
CA PHE A 542 -16.04 -24.66 -15.33
C PHE A 542 -16.71 -25.45 -14.20
N SER A 543 -16.79 -26.79 -14.31
CA SER A 543 -17.55 -27.65 -13.39
C SER A 543 -19.02 -27.24 -13.23
N LEU A 544 -19.64 -26.75 -14.31
CA LEU A 544 -21.03 -26.30 -14.34
C LEU A 544 -22.01 -27.40 -14.79
N GLY A 545 -23.19 -27.40 -14.19
CA GLY A 545 -24.30 -28.26 -14.59
C GLY A 545 -25.08 -27.75 -15.82
N PRO A 546 -26.02 -28.56 -16.35
CA PRO A 546 -26.81 -28.24 -17.55
C PRO A 546 -27.56 -26.90 -17.51
N THR A 547 -27.89 -26.39 -16.32
CA THR A 547 -28.57 -25.10 -16.13
C THR A 547 -27.77 -23.90 -16.63
N ALA A 548 -26.45 -24.03 -16.84
CA ALA A 548 -25.60 -22.97 -17.38
C ALA A 548 -25.39 -23.04 -18.92
N TYR A 549 -25.89 -24.09 -19.59
CA TYR A 549 -25.61 -24.31 -21.02
C TYR A 549 -26.15 -23.17 -21.90
N SER A 550 -27.30 -22.60 -21.54
CA SER A 550 -27.86 -21.42 -22.22
C SER A 550 -26.96 -20.18 -22.13
N LEU A 551 -26.32 -19.96 -20.97
CA LEU A 551 -25.37 -18.85 -20.78
C LEU A 551 -24.09 -19.04 -21.60
N LEU A 552 -23.67 -20.29 -21.82
CA LEU A 552 -22.45 -20.65 -22.54
C LEU A 552 -22.66 -20.76 -24.07
N GLY A 553 -23.90 -20.94 -24.55
CA GLY A 553 -24.23 -20.95 -25.98
C GLY A 553 -23.73 -19.70 -26.71
N ASP A 554 -23.98 -18.52 -26.15
CA ASP A 554 -23.53 -17.22 -26.69
C ASP A 554 -22.00 -17.05 -26.78
N TRP A 555 -21.23 -17.94 -26.14
CA TRP A 555 -19.77 -17.89 -26.10
C TRP A 555 -19.15 -18.68 -27.25
N ILE A 556 -19.95 -19.51 -27.95
CA ILE A 556 -19.50 -20.40 -29.03
C ILE A 556 -20.13 -19.95 -30.35
N ARG A 557 -19.32 -19.78 -31.38
CA ARG A 557 -19.77 -19.39 -32.73
C ARG A 557 -20.58 -20.53 -33.37
N PRO A 558 -21.79 -20.26 -33.92
CA PRO A 558 -22.57 -21.28 -34.62
C PRO A 558 -21.90 -21.84 -35.88
N SER A 559 -21.03 -21.05 -36.53
CA SER A 559 -20.43 -21.35 -37.84
C SER A 559 -19.34 -22.42 -37.81
N ASP A 560 -18.48 -22.40 -36.78
CA ASP A 560 -17.29 -23.25 -36.69
C ASP A 560 -17.12 -23.89 -35.29
N ARG A 561 -18.08 -23.68 -34.38
CA ARG A 561 -18.10 -24.24 -33.01
C ARG A 561 -16.83 -23.91 -32.20
N LYS A 562 -16.15 -22.81 -32.52
CA LYS A 562 -15.05 -22.21 -31.75
C LYS A 562 -15.58 -21.16 -30.76
N LEU A 563 -14.77 -20.75 -29.78
CA LEU A 563 -15.12 -19.61 -28.92
C LEU A 563 -15.22 -18.30 -29.74
N SER A 564 -16.21 -17.46 -29.46
CA SER A 564 -16.28 -16.08 -29.98
C SER A 564 -15.34 -15.15 -29.19
N PHE A 565 -15.08 -13.93 -29.65
CA PHE A 565 -14.30 -12.94 -28.88
C PHE A 565 -14.90 -12.66 -27.49
N ILE A 566 -16.23 -12.53 -27.44
CA ILE A 566 -16.98 -12.38 -26.18
C ILE A 566 -16.96 -13.67 -25.33
N GLY A 567 -16.84 -14.84 -25.97
CA GLY A 567 -16.60 -16.12 -25.28
C GLY A 567 -15.19 -16.21 -24.68
N PHE A 568 -14.16 -15.88 -25.45
CA PHE A 568 -12.75 -15.85 -25.04
C PHE A 568 -12.50 -14.88 -23.87
N THR A 569 -12.98 -13.63 -23.97
CA THR A 569 -12.82 -12.63 -22.90
C THR A 569 -13.54 -13.03 -21.60
N LYS A 570 -14.73 -13.64 -21.69
CA LYS A 570 -15.39 -14.24 -20.50
C LYS A 570 -14.63 -15.48 -19.99
N PHE A 571 -14.15 -16.33 -20.88
CA PHE A 571 -13.39 -17.55 -20.54
C PHE A 571 -12.05 -17.23 -19.85
N LEU A 572 -11.38 -16.13 -20.21
CA LEU A 572 -10.20 -15.61 -19.54
C LEU A 572 -10.48 -15.22 -18.07
N HIS A 573 -11.60 -14.56 -17.79
CA HIS A 573 -12.01 -14.26 -16.41
C HIS A 573 -12.57 -15.49 -15.65
N GLY A 574 -13.07 -16.47 -16.39
CA GLY A 574 -13.81 -17.60 -15.88
C GLY A 574 -15.22 -17.22 -15.41
N VAL A 575 -15.98 -18.21 -14.95
CA VAL A 575 -17.36 -17.98 -14.52
C VAL A 575 -17.37 -17.33 -13.13
N THR A 576 -17.32 -16.00 -13.13
CA THR A 576 -17.71 -15.23 -11.96
C THR A 576 -19.21 -15.42 -11.72
N ILE A 577 -19.55 -16.34 -10.81
CA ILE A 577 -20.86 -16.34 -10.18
C ILE A 577 -20.94 -15.08 -9.32
N ARG A 578 -21.25 -13.95 -9.97
CA ARG A 578 -21.83 -12.81 -9.27
C ARG A 578 -23.08 -13.35 -8.59
N THR A 579 -23.11 -13.35 -7.26
CA THR A 579 -24.36 -13.53 -6.52
C THR A 579 -25.32 -12.45 -6.98
N SER A 580 -26.22 -12.81 -7.89
CA SER A 580 -27.12 -11.89 -8.56
C SER A 580 -28.20 -11.48 -7.57
N ASN A 581 -27.87 -10.50 -6.73
CA ASN A 581 -28.84 -9.59 -6.15
C ASN A 581 -29.51 -8.86 -7.30
N THR A 582 -30.49 -9.52 -7.90
CA THR A 582 -31.46 -8.97 -8.84
C THR A 582 -32.20 -7.86 -8.12
N ARG A 583 -31.69 -6.63 -8.28
CA ARG A 583 -32.49 -5.43 -8.07
C ARG A 583 -33.64 -5.50 -9.07
N HIS A 584 -34.76 -6.07 -8.64
CA HIS A 584 -36.03 -5.76 -9.28
C HIS A 584 -36.17 -4.25 -9.29
N ARG A 585 -36.22 -3.68 -10.50
CA ARG A 585 -36.76 -2.34 -10.69
C ARG A 585 -38.27 -2.46 -10.56
N GLN A 586 -38.79 -1.98 -9.45
CA GLN A 586 -40.10 -1.34 -9.34
C GLN A 586 -39.83 0.03 -8.71
#